data_AF-A0A1Q4ZRM4-F1
#
_entry.id   AF-A0A1Q4ZRM4-F1
#
_cell.length_a   1.000
_cell.length_b   1.000
_cell.length_c   1.000
_cell.angle_alpha   90.00
_cell.angle_beta   90.00
_cell.angle_gamma   90.00
#
_symmetry.space_group_name_H-M   'P 1'
#
loop_
_entity.id
_entity.type
_entity.pdbx_description
1 polymer ?
#
loop_
_entity_poly.entity_id
_entity_poly.type
_entity_poly.pdbx_seq_one_letter_code
_entity_poly.pdbx_strand_id
1 'polypeptide(L)'
;MTKAHIPPQAAGNKDRVVSANVRLADRVLGHGRAAQGGMWFYSLCADCNSMAGAHYDAAYADFSNAVLARVNLQQRFHLPPVRLAPARVARSILIGMFATSPHLRVMFRELAEDLLNRRDRITMPDGASLRLAICLDRRTRLAGMYNAVRVIRHTQHYDVFSEVYFRPLAWALTPSGRGPAQHAGQSVVDGQGWAVVDHWLQYGEDRTAADLRALCRAPLSAVLHPMNGHDRDTWMEFLSDKVTAILEGQIPS
;
A
#
# COMPACT_ATOMS: atom_id res chain seq x y z
N MET A 1 19.77 -7.02 7.66
CA MET A 1 18.39 -6.51 7.50
C MET A 1 17.60 -6.92 8.75
N THR A 2 16.54 -6.19 9.10
CA THR A 2 15.67 -6.42 10.26
C THR A 2 14.23 -6.65 9.81
N LYS A 3 13.41 -7.19 10.71
CA LYS A 3 12.00 -7.50 10.47
C LYS A 3 11.17 -6.20 10.44
N ALA A 4 10.66 -5.84 9.26
CA ALA A 4 9.82 -4.67 9.04
C ALA A 4 8.37 -5.10 8.84
N HIS A 5 7.46 -4.65 9.71
CA HIS A 5 6.03 -4.93 9.63
C HIS A 5 5.33 -3.91 8.73
N ILE A 6 4.55 -4.39 7.75
CA ILE A 6 3.87 -3.54 6.79
C ILE A 6 2.41 -4.01 6.66
N PRO A 7 1.42 -3.17 6.99
CA PRO A 7 1.56 -1.93 7.76
C PRO A 7 2.15 -2.19 9.16
N PRO A 8 2.47 -1.16 9.95
CA PRO A 8 3.07 -1.34 11.28
C PRO A 8 2.22 -2.20 12.23
N GLN A 9 2.84 -2.87 13.19
CA GLN A 9 2.13 -3.70 14.17
C GLN A 9 1.10 -2.90 14.99
N ALA A 10 1.38 -1.63 15.26
CA ALA A 10 0.47 -0.72 15.95
C ALA A 10 -0.88 -0.55 15.20
N ALA A 11 -0.89 -0.74 13.87
CA ALA A 11 -2.09 -0.68 13.05
C ALA A 11 -2.87 -2.01 12.98
N GLY A 12 -2.63 -2.93 13.92
CA GLY A 12 -3.31 -4.22 14.00
C GLY A 12 -2.62 -5.35 13.23
N ASN A 13 -1.46 -5.10 12.62
CA ASN A 13 -0.65 -6.12 11.95
C ASN A 13 0.12 -7.01 12.95
N LYS A 14 -0.62 -7.83 13.70
CA LYS A 14 -0.12 -8.67 14.81
C LYS A 14 -0.44 -10.16 14.59
N ASP A 15 -0.25 -10.95 15.65
CA ASP A 15 -0.32 -12.42 15.76
C ASP A 15 -1.48 -13.13 15.06
N ARG A 16 -2.55 -12.40 14.74
CA ARG A 16 -3.73 -12.93 14.09
C ARG A 16 -3.52 -13.12 12.58
N VAL A 17 -2.66 -12.35 11.90
CA VAL A 17 -2.55 -12.46 10.44
C VAL A 17 -1.81 -13.74 10.05
N VAL A 18 -2.51 -14.66 9.37
CA VAL A 18 -1.89 -15.86 8.81
C VAL A 18 -1.29 -15.49 7.46
N SER A 19 0.02 -15.30 7.43
CA SER A 19 0.74 -15.01 6.19
C SER A 19 1.13 -16.30 5.49
N ALA A 20 0.70 -16.51 4.25
CA ALA A 20 0.75 -17.79 3.56
C ALA A 20 1.59 -17.78 2.28
N ASN A 21 2.14 -16.67 1.80
CA ASN A 21 2.87 -16.66 0.52
C ASN A 21 4.16 -15.85 0.63
N VAL A 22 5.34 -16.43 0.41
CA VAL A 22 6.56 -15.66 0.13
C VAL A 22 7.07 -16.19 -1.21
N ARG A 23 6.98 -15.38 -2.26
CA ARG A 23 7.59 -15.71 -3.56
C ARG A 23 9.02 -15.16 -3.59
N LEU A 24 10.00 -16.05 -3.65
CA LEU A 24 11.35 -15.77 -4.15
C LEU A 24 12.05 -17.12 -4.46
N ALA A 25 12.57 -17.22 -5.68
CA ALA A 25 13.39 -18.29 -6.29
C ALA A 25 12.66 -19.49 -6.96
N ASP A 26 13.11 -19.79 -8.19
CA ASP A 26 12.92 -21.04 -8.97
C ASP A 26 11.60 -21.33 -9.70
N ARG A 27 10.89 -20.31 -10.20
CA ARG A 27 9.75 -20.46 -11.15
C ARG A 27 8.57 -21.31 -10.65
N VAL A 28 8.51 -21.66 -9.37
CA VAL A 28 7.37 -22.40 -8.79
C VAL A 28 6.64 -21.51 -7.79
N LEU A 29 5.33 -21.39 -7.99
CA LEU A 29 4.41 -20.82 -7.02
C LEU A 29 4.34 -21.71 -5.79
N GLY A 30 5.17 -21.45 -4.79
CA GLY A 30 5.10 -22.11 -3.50
C GLY A 30 4.02 -21.49 -2.62
N HIS A 31 3.23 -22.33 -1.95
CA HIS A 31 2.49 -21.92 -0.76
C HIS A 31 3.51 -21.75 0.37
N GLY A 32 3.72 -20.52 0.82
CA GLY A 32 4.48 -20.25 2.03
C GLY A 32 3.81 -20.87 3.25
N ARG A 33 4.57 -21.17 4.29
CA ARG A 33 3.97 -21.64 5.55
C ARG A 33 3.28 -20.47 6.24
N ALA A 34 2.06 -20.72 6.69
CA ALA A 34 1.34 -19.89 7.65
C ALA A 34 2.27 -19.48 8.80
N ALA A 35 2.64 -18.21 8.86
CA ALA A 35 3.42 -17.65 9.97
C ALA A 35 2.52 -16.75 10.82
N GLN A 36 2.52 -16.98 12.13
CA GLN A 36 1.91 -16.06 13.09
C GLN A 36 2.79 -14.82 13.27
N GLY A 37 2.17 -13.71 13.66
CA GLY A 37 2.88 -12.48 14.04
C GLY A 37 2.71 -11.31 13.09
N GLY A 38 1.80 -11.37 12.12
CA GLY A 38 1.57 -10.28 11.17
C GLY A 38 2.30 -10.48 9.83
N MET A 39 2.18 -9.49 8.96
CA MET A 39 2.81 -9.39 7.64
C MET A 39 4.09 -8.56 7.72
N TRP A 40 5.21 -9.14 7.31
CA TRP A 40 6.51 -8.51 7.46
C TRP A 40 7.51 -9.03 6.42
N PHE A 41 8.58 -8.27 6.20
CA PHE A 41 9.74 -8.66 5.40
C PHE A 41 11.04 -8.35 6.15
N TYR A 42 12.11 -9.11 5.88
CA TYR A 42 13.47 -8.75 6.30
C TYR A 42 14.09 -7.80 5.27
N SER A 43 13.72 -6.52 5.26
CA SER A 43 14.08 -5.62 4.14
C SER A 43 14.52 -4.20 4.52
N LEU A 44 14.40 -3.80 5.79
CA LEU A 44 14.97 -2.54 6.30
C LEU A 44 16.25 -2.80 7.10
N CYS A 45 17.20 -1.86 7.10
CA CYS A 45 18.28 -1.88 8.11
C CYS A 45 17.71 -1.53 9.49
N ALA A 46 18.50 -1.71 10.55
CA ALA A 46 18.05 -1.40 11.91
C ALA A 46 17.66 0.07 12.06
N ASP A 47 18.46 0.98 11.49
CA ASP A 47 18.25 2.42 11.60
C ASP A 47 16.96 2.87 10.90
N CYS A 48 16.73 2.46 9.65
CA CYS A 48 15.51 2.80 8.92
C CYS A 48 14.26 2.25 9.60
N ASN A 49 14.31 1.02 10.12
CA ASN A 49 13.18 0.41 10.81
C ASN A 49 12.87 1.13 12.14
N SER A 50 13.92 1.48 12.88
CA SER A 50 13.79 2.21 14.16
C SER A 50 13.27 3.63 13.94
N MET A 51 13.77 4.31 12.89
CA MET A 51 13.33 5.64 12.50
C MET A 51 11.83 5.65 12.13
N ALA A 52 11.38 4.69 11.31
CA ALA A 52 9.97 4.58 10.94
C ALA A 52 9.08 4.36 12.17
N GLY A 53 9.46 3.41 13.03
CA GLY A 53 8.75 3.08 14.26
C GLY A 53 8.66 4.27 15.23
N ALA A 54 9.75 5.01 15.40
CA ALA A 54 9.81 6.14 16.33
C ALA A 54 8.99 7.35 15.88
N HIS A 55 8.91 7.61 14.57
CA HIS A 55 8.38 8.88 14.06
C HIS A 55 7.02 8.79 13.37
N TYR A 56 6.70 7.66 12.72
CA TYR A 56 5.60 7.62 11.75
C TYR A 56 4.54 6.56 12.05
N ASP A 57 4.93 5.43 12.61
CA ASP A 57 4.03 4.28 12.76
C ASP A 57 2.83 4.54 13.67
N ALA A 58 3.02 5.34 14.73
CA ALA A 58 1.93 5.75 15.61
C ALA A 58 0.86 6.56 14.84
N ALA A 59 1.27 7.50 13.99
CA ALA A 59 0.34 8.30 13.19
C ALA A 59 -0.45 7.46 12.19
N TYR A 60 0.21 6.48 11.55
CA TYR A 60 -0.48 5.52 10.68
C TYR A 60 -1.47 4.66 11.46
N ALA A 61 -1.09 4.17 12.63
CA ALA A 61 -1.97 3.37 13.48
C ALA A 61 -3.21 4.15 13.93
N ASP A 62 -3.04 5.39 14.40
CA ASP A 62 -4.13 6.26 14.81
C ASP A 62 -5.10 6.50 13.65
N PHE A 63 -4.57 6.81 12.46
CA PHE A 63 -5.37 6.98 11.25
C PHE A 63 -6.15 5.71 10.90
N SER A 64 -5.47 4.57 10.82
CA SER A 64 -6.07 3.27 10.48
C SER A 64 -7.20 2.89 11.46
N ASN A 65 -6.94 3.00 12.76
CA ASN A 65 -7.92 2.71 13.80
C ASN A 65 -9.12 3.67 13.75
N ALA A 66 -8.87 4.95 13.52
CA ALA A 66 -9.93 5.96 13.43
C ALA A 66 -10.83 5.78 12.21
N VAL A 67 -10.27 5.33 11.07
CA VAL A 67 -11.03 4.92 9.89
C VAL A 67 -11.82 3.64 10.18
N LEU A 68 -11.17 2.60 10.72
CA LEU A 68 -11.82 1.32 11.01
C LEU A 68 -13.05 1.50 11.90
N ALA A 69 -12.96 2.35 12.92
CA ALA A 69 -14.05 2.63 13.86
C ALA A 69 -15.26 3.35 13.23
N ARG A 70 -15.10 3.96 12.06
CA ARG A 70 -16.14 4.77 11.38
C ARG A 70 -16.62 4.17 10.06
N VAL A 71 -15.95 3.13 9.60
CA VAL A 71 -16.25 2.50 8.31
C VAL A 71 -17.48 1.60 8.47
N ASN A 72 -18.53 1.85 7.68
CA ASN A 72 -19.71 0.99 7.61
C ASN A 72 -19.99 0.66 6.14
N LEU A 73 -20.01 -0.64 5.81
CA LEU A 73 -20.21 -1.17 4.45
C LEU A 73 -21.55 -0.79 3.83
N GLN A 74 -22.56 -0.41 4.64
CA GLN A 74 -23.92 -0.19 4.18
C GLN A 74 -24.21 1.26 3.75
N GLN A 75 -23.28 2.20 3.96
CA GLN A 75 -23.48 3.60 3.59
C GLN A 75 -22.55 3.99 2.43
N ARG A 76 -23.07 4.74 1.45
CA ARG A 76 -22.22 5.45 0.47
C ARG A 76 -21.22 6.29 1.27
N PHE A 77 -19.93 5.99 1.16
CA PHE A 77 -18.91 6.54 2.04
C PHE A 77 -18.78 8.06 1.90
N HIS A 78 -19.42 8.80 2.79
CA HIS A 78 -18.89 10.12 3.13
C HIS A 78 -17.57 9.90 3.87
N LEU A 79 -16.54 10.68 3.51
CA LEU A 79 -15.26 10.63 4.21
C LEU A 79 -15.48 10.86 5.71
N PRO A 80 -15.02 9.95 6.59
CA PRO A 80 -15.24 10.12 8.01
C PRO A 80 -14.46 11.35 8.52
N PRO A 81 -14.96 12.07 9.54
CA PRO A 81 -14.26 13.19 10.17
C PRO A 81 -13.09 12.70 11.02
N VAL A 82 -12.11 12.09 10.38
CA VAL A 82 -10.90 11.53 11.00
C VAL A 82 -9.82 12.59 10.93
N ARG A 83 -9.22 12.89 12.08
CA ARG A 83 -8.01 13.72 12.14
C ARG A 83 -6.79 12.81 12.03
N LEU A 84 -5.84 13.20 11.20
CA LEU A 84 -4.56 12.51 11.06
C LEU A 84 -3.41 13.48 10.85
N ALA A 85 -2.17 12.99 11.01
CA ALA A 85 -0.95 13.69 10.62
C ALA A 85 -0.56 13.24 9.19
N PRO A 86 -0.99 13.95 8.12
CA PRO A 86 -0.95 13.45 6.74
C PRO A 86 0.47 13.04 6.30
N ALA A 87 1.48 13.88 6.57
CA ALA A 87 2.85 13.60 6.18
C ALA A 87 3.40 12.35 6.89
N ARG A 88 3.15 12.21 8.19
CA ARG A 88 3.62 11.04 8.96
C ARG A 88 2.94 9.75 8.49
N VAL A 89 1.64 9.80 8.19
CA VAL A 89 0.91 8.64 7.64
C VAL A 89 1.49 8.22 6.29
N ALA A 90 1.65 9.18 5.37
CA ALA A 90 2.21 8.92 4.04
C ALA A 90 3.66 8.39 4.11
N ARG A 91 4.48 8.91 5.01
CA ARG A 91 5.87 8.44 5.22
C ARG A 91 5.93 7.02 5.78
N SER A 92 5.10 6.68 6.79
CA SER A 92 5.05 5.33 7.35
C SER A 92 4.76 4.30 6.25
N ILE A 93 3.73 4.55 5.42
CA ILE A 93 3.36 3.60 4.37
C ILE A 93 4.39 3.54 3.24
N LEU A 94 4.97 4.68 2.82
CA LEU A 94 6.01 4.70 1.79
C LEU A 94 7.27 3.96 2.24
N ILE A 95 7.74 4.14 3.47
CA ILE A 95 8.89 3.38 3.99
C ILE A 95 8.59 1.87 3.93
N GLY A 96 7.36 1.46 4.26
CA GLY A 96 6.90 0.09 4.05
C GLY A 96 6.94 -0.34 2.58
N MET A 97 6.50 0.49 1.66
CA MET A 97 6.54 0.20 0.21
C MET A 97 7.98 0.06 -0.32
N PHE A 98 8.92 0.88 0.15
CA PHE A 98 10.36 0.75 -0.14
C PHE A 98 10.99 -0.52 0.47
N ALA A 99 10.34 -1.10 1.49
CA ALA A 99 10.68 -2.37 2.07
C ALA A 99 10.11 -3.57 1.29
N THR A 100 8.96 -3.43 0.61
CA THR A 100 8.44 -4.50 -0.27
C THR A 100 9.07 -4.47 -1.67
N SER A 101 9.55 -3.31 -2.10
CA SER A 101 10.14 -3.10 -3.43
C SER A 101 11.46 -2.34 -3.34
N PRO A 102 12.60 -3.04 -3.09
CA PRO A 102 13.91 -2.39 -2.98
C PRO A 102 14.33 -1.61 -4.24
N HIS A 103 13.81 -1.99 -5.41
CA HIS A 103 14.09 -1.30 -6.68
C HIS A 103 13.62 0.16 -6.70
N LEU A 104 12.66 0.53 -5.84
CA LEU A 104 12.23 1.91 -5.69
C LEU A 104 13.35 2.85 -5.26
N ARG A 105 14.38 2.35 -4.56
CA ARG A 105 15.56 3.16 -4.17
C ARG A 105 16.40 3.58 -5.38
N VAL A 106 16.36 2.78 -6.45
CA VAL A 106 17.05 3.07 -7.70
C VAL A 106 16.19 3.99 -8.56
N MET A 107 14.90 3.68 -8.70
CA MET A 107 13.97 4.46 -9.52
C MET A 107 13.69 5.85 -8.96
N PHE A 108 13.50 5.96 -7.64
CA PHE A 108 13.09 7.17 -6.94
C PHE A 108 14.08 7.51 -5.83
N ARG A 109 15.36 7.67 -6.21
CA ARG A 109 16.45 7.89 -5.26
C ARG A 109 16.22 9.10 -4.36
N GLU A 110 15.81 10.23 -4.93
CA GLU A 110 15.55 11.47 -4.18
C GLU A 110 14.43 11.28 -3.14
N LEU A 111 13.35 10.57 -3.50
CA LEU A 111 12.29 10.25 -2.54
C LEU A 111 12.81 9.39 -1.38
N ALA A 112 13.68 8.41 -1.67
CA ALA A 112 14.29 7.58 -0.64
C ALA A 112 15.17 8.40 0.30
N GLU A 113 15.97 9.31 -0.24
CA GLU A 113 16.85 10.22 0.51
C GLU A 113 16.04 11.20 1.37
N ASP A 114 15.00 11.81 0.81
CA ASP A 114 14.11 12.74 1.52
C ASP A 114 13.38 12.05 2.69
N LEU A 115 12.92 10.80 2.49
CA LEU A 115 12.31 9.98 3.56
C LEU A 115 13.31 9.65 4.68
N LEU A 116 14.55 9.29 4.31
CA LEU A 116 15.62 8.95 5.26
C LEU A 116 16.06 10.17 6.07
N ASN A 117 16.23 11.31 5.40
CA ASN A 117 16.67 12.56 6.00
C ASN A 117 15.54 13.33 6.68
N ARG A 118 14.31 12.77 6.69
CA ARG A 118 13.13 13.36 7.33
C ARG A 118 12.88 14.81 6.91
N ARG A 119 13.08 15.10 5.62
CA ARG A 119 12.89 16.45 5.08
C ARG A 119 11.50 16.96 5.43
N ASP A 120 11.34 18.23 5.81
CA ASP A 120 10.04 18.74 6.30
C ASP A 120 8.92 18.55 5.27
N ARG A 121 9.19 18.87 4.00
CA ARG A 121 8.24 18.70 2.88
C ARG A 121 8.88 17.87 1.78
N ILE A 122 8.15 16.88 1.30
CA ILE A 122 8.60 15.94 0.28
C ILE A 122 7.66 16.02 -0.92
N THR A 123 8.23 16.08 -2.11
CA THR A 123 7.48 16.04 -3.36
C THR A 123 7.45 14.61 -3.89
N MET A 124 6.26 14.15 -4.30
CA MET A 124 6.15 12.88 -5.03
C MET A 124 6.90 13.04 -6.37
N PRO A 125 7.82 12.13 -6.72
CA PRO A 125 8.56 12.23 -7.97
C PRO A 125 7.63 12.09 -9.18
N ASP A 126 8.04 12.70 -10.29
CA ASP A 126 7.37 12.52 -11.57
C ASP A 126 7.30 11.03 -11.93
N GLY A 127 6.16 10.61 -12.46
CA GLY A 127 5.95 9.22 -12.84
C GLY A 127 5.48 8.31 -11.70
N ALA A 128 5.30 8.81 -10.47
CA ALA A 128 4.67 8.09 -9.38
C ALA A 128 3.45 8.83 -8.80
N SER A 129 2.51 8.07 -8.22
CA SER A 129 1.46 8.61 -7.34
C SER A 129 1.15 7.63 -6.23
N LEU A 130 1.00 8.13 -5.01
CA LEU A 130 0.49 7.43 -3.85
C LEU A 130 -1.04 7.50 -3.85
N ARG A 131 -1.64 6.31 -3.85
CA ARG A 131 -3.09 6.10 -3.94
C ARG A 131 -3.62 5.48 -2.65
N LEU A 132 -4.81 5.91 -2.25
CA LEU A 132 -5.51 5.46 -1.06
C LEU A 132 -6.95 5.05 -1.38
N ALA A 133 -7.38 3.92 -0.80
CA ALA A 133 -8.75 3.44 -0.85
C ALA A 133 -9.12 2.73 0.46
N ILE A 134 -10.40 2.40 0.62
CA ILE A 134 -10.92 1.60 1.73
C ILE A 134 -10.91 0.12 1.34
N CYS A 135 -10.29 -0.74 2.15
CA CYS A 135 -10.30 -2.19 1.96
C CYS A 135 -10.90 -2.87 3.19
N LEU A 136 -12.03 -3.54 3.00
CA LEU A 136 -12.77 -4.18 4.10
C LEU A 136 -12.74 -5.70 4.03
N ASP A 137 -12.09 -6.22 2.99
CA ASP A 137 -11.75 -7.63 2.89
C ASP A 137 -10.85 -8.03 4.07
N ARG A 138 -11.01 -9.29 4.50
CA ARG A 138 -10.14 -9.89 5.50
C ARG A 138 -8.89 -10.49 4.86
N ARG A 139 -8.90 -10.71 3.55
CA ARG A 139 -7.68 -11.06 2.81
C ARG A 139 -6.77 -9.85 2.77
N THR A 140 -5.52 -10.08 3.10
CA THR A 140 -4.49 -9.05 3.13
C THR A 140 -3.40 -9.39 2.14
N ARG A 141 -2.77 -8.37 1.58
CA ARG A 141 -1.74 -8.53 0.57
C ARG A 141 -0.72 -7.41 0.62
N LEU A 142 0.56 -7.76 0.59
CA LEU A 142 1.65 -6.85 0.24
C LEU A 142 2.26 -7.34 -1.06
N ALA A 143 2.58 -6.44 -1.96
CA ALA A 143 3.46 -6.77 -3.06
C ALA A 143 4.43 -5.62 -3.35
N GLY A 144 5.59 -5.98 -3.90
CA GLY A 144 6.43 -5.04 -4.63
C GLY A 144 5.89 -4.78 -6.04
N MET A 145 6.77 -4.48 -6.99
CA MET A 145 6.37 -4.20 -8.38
C MET A 145 5.55 -5.36 -8.96
N TYR A 146 4.32 -5.07 -9.33
CA TYR A 146 3.34 -6.05 -9.76
C TYR A 146 2.49 -5.49 -10.89
N ASN A 147 2.39 -6.26 -11.97
CA ASN A 147 1.63 -5.91 -13.15
C ASN A 147 0.63 -7.03 -13.45
N ALA A 148 -0.59 -6.69 -13.80
CA ALA A 148 -1.57 -7.64 -14.27
C ALA A 148 -2.44 -7.03 -15.37
N VAL A 149 -2.78 -7.82 -16.38
CA VAL A 149 -3.67 -7.40 -17.47
C VAL A 149 -4.83 -8.38 -17.57
N ARG A 150 -6.04 -7.85 -17.59
CA ARG A 150 -7.25 -8.58 -17.93
C ARG A 150 -7.51 -8.39 -19.41
N VAL A 151 -7.69 -9.49 -20.13
CA VAL A 151 -7.96 -9.46 -21.59
C VAL A 151 -9.28 -10.11 -21.97
N ILE A 152 -9.87 -10.91 -21.09
CA ILE A 152 -11.13 -11.60 -21.36
C ILE A 152 -12.29 -10.67 -20.96
N ARG A 153 -13.17 -10.38 -21.93
CA ARG A 153 -14.36 -9.49 -21.87
C ARG A 153 -14.08 -7.99 -21.75
N HIS A 154 -13.08 -7.60 -20.97
CA HIS A 154 -12.67 -6.21 -20.81
C HIS A 154 -11.16 -6.13 -20.78
N THR A 155 -10.61 -5.13 -21.47
CA THR A 155 -9.18 -4.82 -21.45
C THR A 155 -8.91 -3.86 -20.31
N GLN A 156 -8.35 -4.39 -19.22
CA GLN A 156 -8.01 -3.60 -18.02
C GLN A 156 -6.59 -3.94 -17.58
N HIS A 157 -5.92 -2.99 -16.94
CA HIS A 157 -4.60 -3.22 -16.36
C HIS A 157 -4.55 -2.78 -14.89
N TYR A 158 -3.69 -3.45 -14.14
CA TYR A 158 -3.36 -3.14 -12.76
C TYR A 158 -1.84 -3.13 -12.63
N ASP A 159 -1.26 -1.93 -12.57
CA ASP A 159 0.18 -1.71 -12.52
C ASP A 159 0.51 -0.92 -11.25
N VAL A 160 1.32 -1.53 -10.38
CA VAL A 160 1.75 -0.95 -9.11
C VAL A 160 3.26 -1.14 -8.94
N PHE A 161 3.90 -0.11 -8.42
CA PHE A 161 5.28 -0.19 -7.93
C PHE A 161 5.37 -0.91 -6.58
N SER A 162 4.33 -0.78 -5.78
CA SER A 162 4.15 -1.45 -4.49
C SER A 162 2.70 -1.31 -4.03
N GLU A 163 2.19 -2.29 -3.30
CA GLU A 163 0.83 -2.27 -2.75
C GLU A 163 0.76 -2.83 -1.34
N VAL A 164 -0.21 -2.33 -0.58
CA VAL A 164 -0.54 -2.75 0.78
C VAL A 164 -2.04 -2.78 0.94
N TYR A 165 -2.63 -3.97 0.85
CA TYR A 165 -4.03 -4.25 1.21
C TYR A 165 -4.05 -4.78 2.64
N PHE A 166 -4.48 -3.94 3.57
CA PHE A 166 -4.60 -4.31 4.97
C PHE A 166 -5.74 -3.54 5.61
N ARG A 167 -6.79 -4.26 6.02
CA ARG A 167 -8.01 -3.66 6.55
C ARG A 167 -7.71 -2.63 7.65
N PRO A 168 -8.30 -1.41 7.59
CA PRO A 168 -9.37 -0.96 6.70
C PRO A 168 -8.91 -0.27 5.41
N LEU A 169 -7.61 -0.27 5.09
CA LEU A 169 -7.04 0.56 4.02
C LEU A 169 -6.44 -0.28 2.91
N ALA A 170 -6.50 0.24 1.70
CA ALA A 170 -5.63 -0.18 0.61
C ALA A 170 -4.77 0.99 0.16
N TRP A 171 -3.50 0.72 -0.03
CA TRP A 171 -2.52 1.67 -0.51
C TRP A 171 -1.82 1.09 -1.74
N ALA A 172 -1.57 1.95 -2.72
CA ALA A 172 -0.80 1.59 -3.90
C ALA A 172 0.11 2.76 -4.26
N LEU A 173 1.38 2.47 -4.55
CA LEU A 173 2.24 3.39 -5.28
C LEU A 173 2.15 2.99 -6.75
N THR A 174 1.56 3.84 -7.57
CA THR A 174 1.30 3.57 -8.99
C THR A 174 2.18 4.41 -9.88
N PRO A 175 2.44 3.98 -11.12
CA PRO A 175 2.88 4.90 -12.16
C PRO A 175 1.91 6.08 -12.29
N SER A 176 2.44 7.27 -12.54
CA SER A 176 1.67 8.45 -12.95
C SER A 176 2.10 8.89 -14.35
N GLY A 177 1.18 9.43 -15.15
CA GLY A 177 1.46 9.78 -16.55
C GLY A 177 1.44 8.60 -17.52
N ARG A 178 1.90 8.83 -18.76
CA ARG A 178 1.79 7.87 -19.88
C ARG A 178 2.81 6.73 -19.79
N GLY A 179 2.49 5.71 -19.01
CA GLY A 179 3.25 4.46 -18.94
C GLY A 179 2.93 3.47 -20.07
N PRO A 180 3.76 2.43 -20.28
CA PRO A 180 3.55 1.41 -21.31
C PRO A 180 2.19 0.72 -21.19
N ALA A 181 1.74 0.48 -19.95
CA ALA A 181 0.48 -0.19 -19.62
C ALA A 181 -0.78 0.59 -20.03
N GLN A 182 -0.69 1.88 -20.37
CA GLN A 182 -1.87 2.64 -20.82
C GLN A 182 -2.46 2.11 -22.14
N HIS A 183 -1.63 1.45 -22.97
CA HIS A 183 -2.11 0.79 -24.18
C HIS A 183 -2.80 -0.55 -23.88
N ALA A 184 -2.66 -1.08 -22.67
CA ALA A 184 -3.27 -2.33 -22.22
C ALA A 184 -4.68 -2.15 -21.64
N GLY A 185 -5.33 -1.01 -21.88
CA GLY A 185 -6.73 -0.76 -21.53
C GLY A 185 -6.94 0.15 -20.32
N GLN A 186 -8.08 0.03 -19.65
CA GLN A 186 -8.43 0.90 -18.53
C GLN A 186 -7.67 0.52 -17.25
N SER A 187 -7.07 1.51 -16.58
CA SER A 187 -6.48 1.34 -15.26
C SER A 187 -7.55 0.97 -14.24
N VAL A 188 -7.35 -0.15 -13.52
CA VAL A 188 -8.29 -0.56 -12.45
C VAL A 188 -8.26 0.43 -11.29
N VAL A 189 -7.08 0.96 -10.93
CA VAL A 189 -6.93 1.93 -9.84
C VAL A 189 -7.72 3.21 -10.14
N ASP A 190 -7.62 3.72 -11.37
CA ASP A 190 -8.37 4.91 -11.78
C ASP A 190 -9.87 4.58 -11.96
N GLY A 191 -10.20 3.42 -12.54
CA GLY A 191 -11.58 2.97 -12.71
C GLY A 191 -12.31 2.73 -11.39
N GLN A 192 -11.60 2.33 -10.34
CA GLN A 192 -12.13 2.19 -8.98
C GLN A 192 -12.14 3.52 -8.20
N GLY A 193 -11.58 4.60 -8.74
CA GLY A 193 -11.63 5.93 -8.12
C GLY A 193 -10.77 6.05 -6.85
N TRP A 194 -9.58 5.43 -6.83
CA TRP A 194 -8.67 5.57 -5.69
C TRP A 194 -8.23 7.04 -5.54
N ALA A 195 -8.22 7.55 -4.30
CA ALA A 195 -7.81 8.91 -4.04
C ALA A 195 -6.30 9.08 -4.21
N VAL A 196 -5.89 10.14 -4.93
CA VAL A 196 -4.49 10.57 -5.01
C VAL A 196 -4.15 11.39 -3.77
N VAL A 197 -3.14 10.95 -3.02
CA VAL A 197 -2.74 11.56 -1.74
C VAL A 197 -1.28 12.04 -1.75
N ASP A 198 -0.70 12.28 -2.93
CA ASP A 198 0.67 12.80 -3.11
C ASP A 198 0.95 14.04 -2.26
N HIS A 199 -0.02 14.95 -2.21
CA HIS A 199 0.06 16.20 -1.47
C HIS A 199 0.15 16.01 0.06
N TRP A 200 -0.10 14.81 0.60
CA TRP A 200 0.06 14.55 2.03
C TRP A 200 1.50 14.71 2.49
N LEU A 201 2.46 14.46 1.59
CA LEU A 201 3.90 14.64 1.85
C LEU A 201 4.35 16.10 1.94
N GLN A 202 3.53 17.04 1.48
CA GLN A 202 3.82 18.47 1.48
C GLN A 202 3.45 19.18 2.80
N TYR A 203 2.74 18.49 3.68
CA TYR A 203 2.53 18.99 5.04
C TYR A 203 3.79 18.80 5.87
N GLY A 204 4.09 19.75 6.76
CA GLY A 204 5.18 19.61 7.72
C GLY A 204 4.91 18.49 8.73
N GLU A 205 5.96 17.97 9.34
CA GLU A 205 5.84 16.92 10.36
C GLU A 205 5.16 17.41 11.66
N ASP A 206 5.14 18.73 11.87
CA ASP A 206 4.51 19.42 12.99
C ASP A 206 2.97 19.41 12.89
N ARG A 207 2.43 19.27 11.68
CA ARG A 207 0.98 19.18 11.46
C ARG A 207 0.45 17.81 11.86
N THR A 208 0.11 17.68 13.13
CA THR A 208 -0.36 16.43 13.75
C THR A 208 -1.85 16.15 13.56
N ALA A 209 -2.64 17.15 13.12
CA ALA A 209 -4.08 17.00 12.93
C ALA A 209 -4.59 17.75 11.70
N ALA A 210 -5.09 17.00 10.73
CA ALA A 210 -5.85 17.49 9.58
C ALA A 210 -7.06 16.58 9.35
N ASP A 211 -8.22 17.16 9.05
CA ASP A 211 -9.44 16.41 8.77
C ASP A 211 -9.34 15.74 7.40
N LEU A 212 -9.55 14.42 7.34
CA LEU A 212 -9.52 13.64 6.11
C LEU A 212 -10.44 14.21 5.02
N ARG A 213 -11.59 14.78 5.40
CA ARG A 213 -12.55 15.39 4.47
C ARG A 213 -11.99 16.63 3.76
N ALA A 214 -11.06 17.32 4.39
CA ALA A 214 -10.37 18.47 3.78
C ALA A 214 -9.19 18.02 2.91
N LEU A 215 -8.61 16.87 3.21
CA LEU A 215 -7.47 16.29 2.49
C LEU A 215 -7.89 15.55 1.22
N CYS A 216 -9.02 14.85 1.26
CA CYS A 216 -9.57 14.14 0.12
C CYS A 216 -10.86 14.85 -0.30
N ARG A 217 -10.94 15.38 -1.53
CA ARG A 217 -12.15 16.07 -2.02
C ARG A 217 -13.25 15.09 -2.44
N ALA A 218 -12.86 13.89 -2.85
CA ALA A 218 -13.78 12.83 -3.25
C ALA A 218 -13.90 11.76 -2.15
N PRO A 219 -15.07 11.12 -2.01
CA PRO A 219 -15.23 9.88 -1.26
C PRO A 219 -14.10 8.88 -1.52
N LEU A 220 -13.61 8.20 -0.47
CA LEU A 220 -12.76 7.03 -0.67
C LEU A 220 -13.63 5.87 -1.15
N SER A 221 -13.27 5.28 -2.28
CA SER A 221 -13.90 4.06 -2.78
C SER A 221 -13.56 2.87 -1.89
N ALA A 222 -14.56 2.02 -1.64
CA ALA A 222 -14.32 0.67 -1.12
C ALA A 222 -13.89 -0.23 -2.27
N VAL A 223 -12.75 -0.91 -2.11
CA VAL A 223 -12.10 -1.68 -3.16
C VAL A 223 -11.79 -3.10 -2.70
N LEU A 224 -11.74 -3.99 -3.68
CA LEU A 224 -11.19 -5.34 -3.54
C LEU A 224 -10.00 -5.45 -4.46
N HIS A 225 -8.98 -6.19 -4.04
CA HIS A 225 -7.83 -6.47 -4.90
C HIS A 225 -8.32 -7.23 -6.16
N PRO A 226 -7.87 -6.88 -7.38
CA PRO A 226 -8.39 -7.48 -8.61
C PRO A 226 -8.23 -9.01 -8.69
N MET A 227 -7.20 -9.56 -8.01
CA MET A 227 -6.98 -11.02 -7.96
C MET A 227 -7.80 -11.76 -6.91
N ASN A 228 -8.59 -11.05 -6.09
CA ASN A 228 -9.42 -11.69 -5.06
C ASN A 228 -10.80 -12.14 -5.58
N GLY A 229 -11.15 -11.78 -6.82
CA GLY A 229 -12.45 -12.09 -7.43
C GLY A 229 -12.56 -13.50 -8.04
N HIS A 230 -13.79 -13.89 -8.39
CA HIS A 230 -14.10 -15.14 -9.10
C HIS A 230 -13.56 -15.18 -10.55
N ASP A 231 -13.10 -14.06 -11.05
CA ASP A 231 -12.58 -13.86 -12.40
C ASP A 231 -11.05 -13.82 -12.44
N ARG A 232 -10.37 -14.33 -11.42
CA ARG A 232 -8.89 -14.41 -11.38
C ARG A 232 -8.31 -15.05 -12.64
N ASP A 233 -8.95 -16.08 -13.18
CA ASP A 233 -8.49 -16.79 -14.40
C ASP A 233 -8.56 -15.93 -15.67
N THR A 234 -9.16 -14.73 -15.59
CA THR A 234 -9.19 -13.76 -16.68
C THR A 234 -8.01 -12.79 -16.68
N TRP A 235 -7.14 -12.89 -15.67
CA TRP A 235 -5.98 -12.04 -15.48
C TRP A 235 -4.68 -12.76 -15.84
N MET A 236 -3.80 -12.08 -16.56
CA MET A 236 -2.42 -12.46 -16.77
C MET A 236 -1.54 -11.63 -15.86
N GLU A 237 -0.85 -12.29 -14.92
CA GLU A 237 0.06 -11.66 -13.97
C GLU A 237 1.49 -11.59 -14.56
N PHE A 238 2.08 -10.40 -14.58
CA PHE A 238 3.47 -10.14 -14.97
C PHE A 238 4.26 -9.72 -13.73
N LEU A 239 5.17 -10.58 -13.30
CA LEU A 239 6.02 -10.34 -12.14
C LEU A 239 7.43 -10.87 -12.41
N SER A 240 8.43 -10.20 -11.85
CA SER A 240 9.81 -10.70 -11.91
C SER A 240 10.07 -11.60 -10.72
N ASP A 241 10.35 -12.87 -11.01
CA ASP A 241 10.69 -13.89 -10.01
C ASP A 241 11.96 -13.56 -9.20
N LYS A 242 12.78 -12.64 -9.70
CA LYS A 242 14.02 -12.19 -9.05
C LYS A 242 13.84 -11.02 -8.07
N VAL A 243 12.79 -10.21 -8.21
CA VAL A 243 12.65 -8.95 -7.45
C VAL A 243 11.28 -8.72 -6.85
N THR A 244 10.23 -9.39 -7.31
CA THR A 244 8.87 -9.17 -6.81
C THR A 244 8.60 -10.03 -5.58
N ALA A 245 8.61 -9.42 -4.40
CA ALA A 245 8.08 -10.03 -3.20
C ALA A 245 6.56 -9.89 -3.17
N ILE A 246 5.84 -10.98 -2.91
CA ILE A 246 4.40 -10.99 -2.67
C ILE A 246 4.15 -11.73 -1.37
N LEU A 247 3.36 -11.11 -0.49
CA LEU A 247 2.91 -11.64 0.78
C LEU A 247 1.39 -11.56 0.85
N GLU A 248 0.73 -12.71 0.98
CA GLU A 248 -0.73 -12.76 1.14
C GLU A 248 -1.09 -13.44 2.44
N GLY A 249 -2.21 -13.04 3.02
CA GLY A 249 -2.69 -13.63 4.25
C GLY A 249 -4.16 -13.33 4.54
N GLN A 250 -4.56 -13.63 5.76
CA GLN A 250 -5.92 -13.39 6.23
C GLN A 250 -5.93 -12.85 7.66
N ILE A 251 -6.74 -11.83 7.92
CA ILE A 251 -7.08 -11.33 9.25
C ILE A 251 -8.22 -12.20 9.83
N PRO A 252 -8.02 -12.87 10.99
CA PRO A 252 -9.03 -13.66 11.68
C PRO A 252 -10.26 -12.86 12.08
N SER A 253 -11.37 -13.59 12.23
CA SER A 253 -12.66 -13.10 12.70
C SER A 253 -12.62 -12.47 14.08
#